data_AF-A0A959CPA2-F1
#
_entry.id   AF-A0A959CPA2-F1
#
_cell.length_a   1.000
_cell.length_b   1.000
_cell.length_c   1.000
_cell.angle_alpha   90.00
_cell.angle_beta   90.00
_cell.angle_gamma   90.00
#
_symmetry.space_group_name_H-M   'P 1'
#
loop_
_entity.id
_entity.type
_entity.pdbx_description
1 polymer ?
#
loop_
_entity_poly.entity_id
_entity_poly.type
_entity_poly.pdbx_seq_one_letter_code
_entity_poly.pdbx_strand_id
1 'polypeptide(L)'
;MLDFHTTHRCKACLTIEQLTKELLTESYSSEMEKGLITFRLINADDEANEAIVNKYLAFGTTLIISTVNDGQETHLDLTSFAFMNVNNEAQFKAGLKEHLEDSLQKIRS
;
A
#
# COMPACT_ATOMS: atom_id res chain seq x y z
N MET A 1 3.98 -2.43 -1.77
CA MET A 1 2.88 -1.78 -1.01
C MET A 1 3.21 -1.81 0.46
N LEU A 2 3.07 -0.66 1.11
CA LEU A 2 3.28 -0.48 2.54
C LEU A 2 1.99 0.08 3.14
N ASP A 3 1.45 -0.60 4.13
CA ASP A 3 0.28 -0.18 4.90
C ASP A 3 0.75 0.13 6.32
N PHE A 4 0.87 1.42 6.62
CA PHE A 4 1.23 1.91 7.94
C PHE A 4 -0.04 2.10 8.77
N HIS A 5 0.03 1.69 10.03
CA HIS A 5 -1.07 1.86 10.97
C HIS A 5 -0.55 2.19 12.37
N THR A 6 -1.36 2.85 13.17
CA THR A 6 -1.14 2.96 14.62
C THR A 6 -1.58 1.66 15.32
N THR A 7 -1.12 1.42 16.53
CA THR A 7 -1.50 0.28 17.38
C THR A 7 -3.02 0.21 17.56
N HIS A 8 -3.64 1.39 17.73
CA HIS A 8 -5.09 1.53 17.74
C HIS A 8 -5.60 1.70 16.30
N ARG A 9 -6.13 0.61 15.73
CA ARG A 9 -6.67 0.60 14.36
C ARG A 9 -8.15 0.94 14.33
N CYS A 10 -8.51 1.89 13.46
CA CYS A 10 -9.89 2.25 13.19
C CYS A 10 -10.58 1.21 12.27
N LYS A 11 -11.92 1.20 12.24
CA LYS A 11 -12.66 0.29 11.35
C LYS A 11 -12.28 0.48 9.88
N ALA A 12 -12.19 1.73 9.41
CA ALA A 12 -11.77 2.04 8.04
C ALA A 12 -10.36 1.53 7.73
N CYS A 13 -9.44 1.65 8.69
CA CYS A 13 -8.06 1.18 8.59
C CYS A 13 -8.02 -0.34 8.32
N LEU A 14 -8.81 -1.11 9.09
CA LEU A 14 -8.94 -2.56 8.90
C LEU A 14 -9.56 -2.92 7.54
N THR A 15 -10.55 -2.14 7.09
CA THR A 15 -11.16 -2.34 5.77
C THR A 15 -10.19 -2.04 4.62
N ILE A 16 -9.40 -0.97 4.71
CA ILE A 16 -8.36 -0.63 3.72
C ILE A 16 -7.34 -1.77 3.62
N GLU A 17 -6.85 -2.26 4.77
CA GLU A 17 -5.91 -3.39 4.84
C GLU A 17 -6.51 -4.64 4.17
N GLN A 18 -7.75 -4.97 4.50
CA GLN A 18 -8.46 -6.13 3.95
C GLN A 18 -8.62 -6.02 2.43
N LEU A 19 -9.20 -4.92 1.93
CA LEU A 19 -9.47 -4.73 0.51
C LEU A 19 -8.18 -4.72 -0.33
N THR A 20 -7.11 -4.15 0.23
CA THR A 20 -5.78 -4.16 -0.40
C THR A 20 -5.26 -5.60 -0.53
N LYS A 21 -5.29 -6.38 0.55
CA LYS A 21 -4.84 -7.79 0.54
C LYS A 21 -5.66 -8.65 -0.40
N GLU A 22 -6.97 -8.46 -0.43
CA GLU A 22 -7.88 -9.18 -1.35
C GLU A 22 -7.52 -8.89 -2.80
N LEU A 23 -7.41 -7.62 -3.21
CA LEU A 23 -7.04 -7.27 -4.58
C LEU A 23 -5.70 -7.89 -4.99
N LEU A 24 -4.70 -7.78 -4.12
CA LEU A 24 -3.37 -8.33 -4.39
C LEU A 24 -3.41 -9.85 -4.56
N THR A 25 -4.17 -10.55 -3.71
CA THR A 25 -4.29 -12.01 -3.77
C THR A 25 -5.08 -12.47 -5.00
N GLU A 26 -6.16 -11.77 -5.34
CA GLU A 26 -7.07 -12.13 -6.44
C GLU A 26 -6.47 -11.82 -7.81
N SER A 27 -5.79 -10.67 -7.95
CA SER A 27 -5.38 -10.14 -9.26
C SER A 27 -3.86 -10.12 -9.50
N TYR A 28 -3.05 -10.25 -8.45
CA TYR A 28 -1.60 -10.08 -8.54
C TYR A 28 -0.80 -11.20 -7.85
N SER A 29 -1.41 -12.36 -7.63
CA SER A 29 -0.74 -13.51 -7.01
C SER A 29 0.54 -13.91 -7.74
N SER A 30 0.55 -13.89 -9.08
CA SER A 30 1.76 -14.20 -9.86
C SER A 30 2.91 -13.21 -9.61
N GLU A 31 2.60 -11.91 -9.57
CA GLU A 31 3.55 -10.85 -9.27
C GLU A 31 4.07 -10.96 -7.83
N MET A 32 3.20 -11.35 -6.89
CA MET A 32 3.58 -11.57 -5.49
C MET A 32 4.50 -12.78 -5.34
N GLU A 33 4.20 -13.90 -6.01
CA GLU A 33 5.06 -15.11 -6.02
C GLU A 33 6.44 -14.81 -6.61
N LYS A 34 6.50 -13.95 -7.64
CA LYS A 34 7.76 -13.51 -8.25
C LYS A 34 8.49 -12.43 -7.44
N GLY A 35 7.89 -11.95 -6.34
CA GLY A 35 8.43 -10.85 -5.54
C GLY A 35 8.39 -9.48 -6.21
N LEU A 36 7.71 -9.33 -7.34
CA LEU A 36 7.52 -8.05 -8.04
C LEU A 36 6.63 -7.11 -7.24
N ILE A 37 5.63 -7.66 -6.54
CA ILE A 37 4.80 -6.91 -5.59
C ILE A 37 4.97 -7.55 -4.22
N THR A 38 5.26 -6.73 -3.22
CA THR A 38 5.23 -7.13 -1.82
C THR A 38 4.23 -6.29 -1.06
N PHE A 39 3.56 -6.88 -0.07
CA PHE A 39 2.72 -6.16 0.88
C PHE A 39 3.35 -6.25 2.27
N ARG A 40 3.54 -5.09 2.93
CA ARG A 40 4.03 -4.99 4.29
C ARG A 40 3.00 -4.23 5.12
N LEU A 41 2.60 -4.81 6.24
CA LEU A 41 1.84 -4.13 7.28
C LEU A 41 2.83 -3.65 8.35
N ILE A 42 2.82 -2.35 8.66
CA ILE A 42 3.83 -1.70 9.51
C ILE A 42 3.12 -0.95 10.63
N ASN A 43 3.45 -1.29 11.88
CA ASN A 43 2.99 -0.52 13.03
C ASN A 43 3.88 0.72 13.19
N ALA A 44 3.30 1.91 13.02
CA ALA A 44 4.00 3.18 13.14
C ALA A 44 4.41 3.53 14.59
N ASP A 45 3.75 2.92 15.57
CA ASP A 45 4.06 3.14 17.00
C ASP A 45 5.18 2.22 17.51
N ASP A 46 5.61 1.24 16.71
CA ASP A 46 6.69 0.32 17.08
C ASP A 46 8.05 0.97 16.78
N GLU A 47 8.88 1.15 17.81
CA GLU A 47 10.22 1.74 17.71
C GLU A 47 11.10 1.00 16.69
N ALA A 48 10.89 -0.31 16.50
CA ALA A 48 11.61 -1.08 15.48
C ALA A 48 11.35 -0.59 14.04
N ASN A 49 10.23 0.13 13.82
CA ASN A 49 9.84 0.67 12.53
C ASN A 49 10.16 2.17 12.39
N GLU A 50 10.79 2.82 13.37
CA GLU A 50 11.02 4.27 13.36
C GLU A 50 11.73 4.75 12.07
N ALA A 51 12.74 4.02 11.63
CA ALA A 51 13.49 4.38 10.42
C ALA A 51 12.62 4.36 9.15
N ILE A 52 11.72 3.36 9.01
CA ILE A 52 10.84 3.27 7.84
C ILE A 52 9.68 4.27 7.95
N VAL A 53 9.14 4.49 9.16
CA VAL A 53 8.11 5.50 9.41
C VAL A 53 8.61 6.90 9.03
N ASN A 54 9.82 7.27 9.50
CA ASN A 54 10.44 8.55 9.18
C ASN A 54 10.72 8.70 7.68
N LYS A 55 11.16 7.63 7.00
CA LYS A 55 11.43 7.65 5.56
C LYS A 55 10.18 8.02 4.73
N TYR A 56 9.02 7.52 5.10
CA TYR A 56 7.75 7.78 4.41
C TYR A 56 6.90 8.88 5.06
N LEU A 57 7.37 9.50 6.15
CA LEU A 57 6.60 10.42 6.99
C LEU A 57 5.24 9.85 7.44
N ALA A 58 5.19 8.53 7.63
CA ALA A 58 3.97 7.76 7.85
C ALA A 58 3.68 7.53 9.33
N PHE A 59 3.54 8.62 10.11
CA PHE A 59 3.32 8.58 11.57
C PHE A 59 1.91 8.11 11.99
N GLY A 60 1.08 7.73 11.03
CA GLY A 60 -0.33 7.38 11.25
C GLY A 60 -0.80 6.31 10.28
N THR A 61 -2.10 6.30 10.01
CA THR A 61 -2.63 5.42 8.94
C THR A 61 -2.21 5.96 7.58
N THR A 62 -1.45 5.18 6.83
CA THR A 62 -0.91 5.61 5.53
C THR A 62 -0.78 4.42 4.59
N LEU A 63 -1.32 4.54 3.37
CA LEU A 63 -1.18 3.51 2.33
C LEU A 63 -0.26 4.00 1.22
N ILE A 64 0.88 3.34 1.03
CA ILE A 64 1.91 3.72 0.07
C ILE A 64 2.14 2.63 -0.98
N ILE A 65 2.24 3.03 -2.26
CA ILE A 65 2.96 2.24 -3.26
C ILE A 65 4.38 2.79 -3.35
N SER A 66 5.37 2.00 -2.94
CA SER A 66 6.78 2.28 -3.17
C SER A 66 7.26 1.43 -4.35
N THR A 67 7.92 2.07 -5.31
CA THR A 67 8.54 1.44 -6.48
C THR A 67 10.03 1.72 -6.47
N VAL A 68 10.81 0.73 -6.89
CA VAL A 68 12.25 0.89 -7.10
C VAL A 68 12.52 0.57 -8.57
N ASN A 69 13.08 1.53 -9.29
CA ASN A 69 13.56 1.35 -10.66
C ASN A 69 15.01 1.85 -10.76
N ASP A 70 15.91 1.03 -11.29
CA ASP A 70 17.35 1.33 -11.41
C ASP A 70 18.01 1.87 -10.12
N GLY A 71 17.58 1.34 -8.96
CA GLY A 71 18.09 1.75 -7.65
C GLY A 71 17.53 3.09 -7.15
N GLN A 72 16.70 3.77 -7.93
CA GLN A 72 15.94 4.93 -7.50
C GLN A 72 14.57 4.51 -6.98
N GLU A 73 14.30 4.89 -5.74
CA GLU A 73 13.00 4.68 -5.13
C GLU A 73 12.08 5.89 -5.33
N THR A 74 10.84 5.63 -5.72
CA THR A 74 9.75 6.60 -5.69
C THR A 74 8.58 6.05 -4.90
N HIS A 75 7.70 6.93 -4.43
CA HIS A 75 6.51 6.52 -3.70
C HIS A 75 5.29 7.34 -4.12
N LEU A 76 4.13 6.69 -4.03
CA LEU A 76 2.82 7.26 -4.23
C LEU A 76 2.01 7.08 -2.95
N ASP A 77 1.59 8.20 -2.36
CA ASP A 77 0.69 8.20 -1.22
C ASP A 77 -0.76 8.07 -1.68
N LEU A 78 -1.40 6.96 -1.29
CA LEU A 78 -2.78 6.62 -1.60
C LEU A 78 -3.71 6.77 -0.39
N THR A 79 -3.26 7.40 0.69
CA THR A 79 -4.03 7.53 1.93
C THR A 79 -5.36 8.21 1.69
N SER A 80 -5.35 9.38 1.04
CA SER A 80 -6.58 10.11 0.71
C SER A 80 -7.52 9.30 -0.19
N PHE A 81 -6.97 8.66 -1.23
CA PHE A 81 -7.74 7.77 -2.10
C PHE A 81 -8.39 6.63 -1.32
N ALA A 82 -7.63 5.97 -0.45
CA ALA A 82 -8.07 4.81 0.30
C ALA A 82 -9.22 5.17 1.23
N PHE A 83 -9.09 6.27 2.00
CA PHE A 83 -10.15 6.73 2.89
C PHE A 83 -11.39 7.25 2.14
N MET A 84 -11.22 7.89 0.98
CA MET A 84 -12.35 8.33 0.17
C MET A 84 -13.18 7.15 -0.38
N ASN A 85 -12.53 6.04 -0.72
CA ASN A 85 -13.17 4.91 -1.40
C ASN A 85 -13.43 3.70 -0.49
N VAL A 86 -12.99 3.71 0.77
CA VAL A 86 -13.09 2.55 1.70
C VAL A 86 -14.52 1.99 1.85
N ASN A 87 -15.54 2.82 1.68
CA ASN A 87 -16.94 2.41 1.80
C ASN A 87 -17.56 1.90 0.47
N ASN A 88 -16.78 1.88 -0.62
CA ASN A 88 -17.17 1.37 -1.92
C ASN A 88 -16.09 0.43 -2.46
N GLU A 89 -16.23 -0.86 -2.14
CA GLU A 89 -15.27 -1.89 -2.51
C GLU A 89 -14.95 -1.90 -4.01
N ALA A 90 -15.95 -1.77 -4.87
CA ALA A 90 -15.75 -1.79 -6.32
C ALA A 90 -14.88 -0.62 -6.79
N GLN A 91 -15.15 0.60 -6.30
CA GLN A 91 -14.34 1.77 -6.63
C GLN A 91 -12.95 1.71 -6.01
N PHE A 92 -12.84 1.22 -4.77
CA PHE A 92 -11.55 1.02 -4.11
C PHE A 92 -10.66 0.04 -4.90
N LYS A 93 -11.18 -1.15 -5.21
CA LYS A 93 -10.42 -2.18 -5.93
C LYS A 93 -10.06 -1.72 -7.35
N ALA A 94 -10.97 -1.06 -8.07
CA ALA A 94 -10.70 -0.53 -9.40
C ALA A 94 -9.61 0.54 -9.40
N GLY A 95 -9.73 1.57 -8.54
CA GLY A 95 -8.73 2.64 -8.50
C GLY A 95 -7.37 2.17 -7.98
N LEU A 96 -7.35 1.25 -7.01
CA LEU A 96 -6.08 0.67 -6.55
C LEU A 96 -5.41 -0.16 -7.64
N LYS A 97 -6.19 -0.90 -8.44
CA LYS A 97 -5.69 -1.65 -9.59
C LYS A 97 -5.05 -0.73 -10.63
N GLU A 98 -5.69 0.39 -10.97
CA GLU A 98 -5.13 1.40 -11.89
C GLU A 98 -3.79 1.94 -11.37
N HIS A 99 -3.72 2.33 -10.09
CA HIS A 99 -2.47 2.81 -9.49
C HIS A 99 -1.34 1.76 -9.49
N LEU A 100 -1.68 0.47 -9.29
CA LEU A 100 -0.73 -0.62 -9.35
C LEU A 100 -0.25 -0.88 -10.79
N GLU A 101 -1.15 -0.87 -11.77
CA GLU A 101 -0.79 -1.07 -13.18
C GLU A 101 0.13 0.05 -13.68
N ASP A 102 -0.18 1.31 -13.38
CA ASP A 102 0.68 2.46 -13.70
C ASP A 102 2.07 2.32 -13.05
N SER A 103 2.11 1.88 -11.80
CA SER A 103 3.36 1.68 -11.06
C SER A 103 4.20 0.54 -11.64
N LEU A 104 3.55 -0.56 -12.04
CA LEU A 104 4.20 -1.71 -12.68
C LEU A 104 4.73 -1.39 -14.08
N GLN A 105 4.04 -0.53 -14.84
CA GLN A 105 4.52 -0.10 -16.15
C GLN A 105 5.81 0.71 -16.03
N LYS A 106 5.89 1.62 -15.05
CA LYS A 106 7.07 2.47 -14.81
C LYS A 106 8.34 1.73 -14.40
N ILE A 107 8.22 0.51 -13.85
CA ILE A 107 9.38 -0.32 -13.48
C ILE A 107 9.79 -1.31 -14.59
N ARG A 108 8.96 -1.49 -15.62
CA ARG A 108 9.21 -2.41 -16.74
C ARG A 108 9.78 -1.69 -17.97
N SER A 109 9.70 -0.37 -18.00
CA SER A 109 10.21 0.53 -19.05
C SER A 109 11.65 0.93 -18.76
#